data_AF-A0A951XM05-F1
#
_entry.id   AF-A0A951XM05-F1
#
_cell.length_a   1.000
_cell.length_b   1.000
_cell.length_c   1.000
_cell.angle_alpha   90.00
_cell.angle_beta   90.00
_cell.angle_gamma   90.00
#
_symmetry.space_group_name_H-M   'P 1'
#
loop_
_entity.id
_entity.type
_entity.pdbx_description
1 polymer ?
#
loop_
_entity_poly.entity_id
_entity_poly.type
_entity_poly.pdbx_seq_one_letter_code
_entity_poly.pdbx_strand_id
1 'polypeptide(L)'
;MESTRKRLAYWHRNLAVTAALLCIWFVVTFVASFYARELNAVVIFGFPLGFYMGAQGALLVYVAIIWFYARYMNRLDREYGVQDEEEE
;
A
#
# COMPACT_ATOMS: atom_id res chain seq x y z
N MET A 1 -29.12 -16.64 3.05
CA MET A 1 -27.79 -17.28 2.91
C MET A 1 -26.89 -16.59 1.87
N GLU A 2 -27.44 -15.91 0.86
CA GLU A 2 -26.65 -15.22 -0.18
C GLU A 2 -25.88 -13.99 0.32
N SER A 3 -26.42 -13.24 1.30
CA SER A 3 -25.77 -12.07 1.90
C SER A 3 -24.45 -12.42 2.63
N THR A 4 -24.38 -13.60 3.28
CA THR A 4 -23.17 -14.04 3.99
C THR A 4 -21.99 -14.32 3.04
N ARG A 5 -22.25 -14.88 1.84
CA ARG A 5 -21.18 -15.16 0.86
C ARG A 5 -20.62 -13.89 0.22
N LYS A 6 -21.48 -12.90 -0.08
CA LYS A 6 -21.04 -11.59 -0.61
C LYS A 6 -20.16 -10.85 0.40
N ARG A 7 -20.53 -10.86 1.69
CA ARG A 7 -19.74 -10.24 2.78
C ARG A 7 -18.39 -10.93 3.03
N LEU A 8 -18.34 -12.25 2.92
CA LEU A 8 -17.08 -13.04 3.01
C LEU A 8 -16.13 -12.78 1.84
N ALA A 9 -16.64 -12.62 0.62
CA ALA A 9 -15.83 -12.30 -0.55
C ALA A 9 -15.25 -10.88 -0.46
N TYR A 10 -16.04 -9.91 0.01
CA TYR A 10 -15.59 -8.55 0.28
C TYR A 10 -14.48 -8.52 1.34
N TRP A 11 -14.67 -9.23 2.46
CA TRP A 11 -13.69 -9.28 3.55
C TRP A 11 -12.36 -9.88 3.10
N HIS A 12 -12.37 -10.98 2.33
CA HIS A 12 -11.14 -11.56 1.77
C HIS A 12 -10.43 -10.60 0.80
N ARG A 13 -11.18 -9.86 -0.02
CA ARG A 13 -10.60 -8.87 -0.95
C ARG A 13 -9.89 -7.76 -0.17
N ASN A 14 -10.51 -7.26 0.89
CA ASN A 14 -9.97 -6.20 1.72
C ASN A 14 -8.73 -6.68 2.50
N LEU A 15 -8.76 -7.93 3.00
CA LEU A 15 -7.61 -8.59 3.61
C LEU A 15 -6.45 -8.77 2.63
N ALA A 16 -6.70 -9.20 1.39
CA ALA A 16 -5.67 -9.38 0.38
C ALA A 16 -4.95 -8.05 0.07
N VAL A 17 -5.70 -6.95 0.01
CA VAL A 17 -5.16 -5.62 -0.25
C VAL A 17 -4.38 -5.10 0.94
N THR A 18 -4.92 -5.25 2.14
CA THR A 18 -4.23 -4.90 3.38
C THR A 18 -2.93 -5.69 3.52
N ALA A 19 -2.95 -7.00 3.23
CA ALA A 19 -1.76 -7.84 3.24
C ALA A 19 -0.74 -7.43 2.16
N ALA A 20 -1.19 -7.06 0.95
CA ALA A 20 -0.31 -6.55 -0.09
C ALA A 20 0.34 -5.21 0.30
N LEU A 21 -0.42 -4.28 0.90
CA LEU A 21 0.09 -3.01 1.41
C LEU A 21 1.11 -3.22 2.54
N LEU A 22 0.82 -4.13 3.47
CA LEU A 22 1.76 -4.52 4.53
C LEU A 22 3.03 -5.17 3.97
N CYS A 23 2.90 -5.99 2.93
CA CYS A 23 4.04 -6.59 2.25
C CYS A 23 4.91 -5.52 1.58
N ILE A 24 4.31 -4.56 0.87
CA ILE A 24 5.04 -3.44 0.25
C ILE A 24 5.70 -2.58 1.33
N TRP A 25 4.99 -2.25 2.40
CA TRP A 25 5.52 -1.53 3.55
C TRP A 25 6.74 -2.25 4.15
N PHE A 26 6.64 -3.58 4.33
CA PHE A 26 7.72 -4.40 4.87
C PHE A 26 8.91 -4.42 3.92
N VAL A 27 8.67 -4.65 2.62
CA VAL A 27 9.73 -4.64 1.60
C VAL A 27 10.45 -3.30 1.60
N VAL A 28 9.73 -2.18 1.63
CA VAL A 28 10.34 -0.85 1.59
C VAL A 28 11.14 -0.59 2.86
N THR A 29 10.59 -0.90 4.04
CA THR A 29 11.27 -0.70 5.32
C THR A 29 12.49 -1.60 5.47
N PHE A 30 12.33 -2.89 5.14
CA PHE A 30 13.37 -3.91 5.32
C PHE A 30 14.43 -3.83 4.21
N VAL A 31 14.05 -3.82 2.93
CA VAL A 31 15.00 -3.78 1.81
C VAL A 31 15.75 -2.45 1.77
N ALA A 32 15.08 -1.31 1.98
CA ALA A 32 15.80 -0.04 1.99
C ALA A 32 16.79 0.05 3.16
N SER A 33 16.47 -0.53 4.33
CA SER A 33 17.38 -0.55 5.48
C SER A 33 18.51 -1.57 5.32
N PHE A 34 18.19 -2.79 4.89
CA PHE A 34 19.16 -3.88 4.74
C PHE A 34 20.16 -3.59 3.62
N TYR A 35 19.66 -3.11 2.48
CA TYR A 35 20.48 -2.75 1.33
C TYR A 35 20.96 -1.31 1.36
N ALA A 36 20.81 -0.56 2.46
CA ALA A 36 21.21 0.85 2.55
C ALA A 36 22.66 1.10 2.08
N ARG A 37 23.57 0.14 2.37
CA ARG A 37 24.99 0.21 2.00
C ARG A 37 25.21 0.05 0.48
N GLU A 38 24.48 -0.86 -0.14
CA GLU A 38 24.53 -1.10 -1.59
C GLU A 38 23.76 -0.04 -2.37
N LEU A 39 22.62 0.43 -1.86
CA LEU A 39 21.91 1.59 -2.37
C LEU A 39 22.76 2.85 -2.31
N ASN A 40 23.58 3.04 -1.27
CA ASN A 40 24.49 4.17 -1.20
C ASN A 40 25.59 4.14 -2.27
N ALA A 41 25.89 2.98 -2.88
CA ALA A 41 26.80 2.91 -4.02
C ALA A 41 26.16 3.44 -5.31
N VAL A 42 24.83 3.43 -5.38
CA VAL A 42 24.08 4.04 -6.48
C VAL A 42 23.86 5.51 -6.15
N VAL A 43 24.41 6.39 -6.98
CA VAL A 43 24.21 7.84 -6.82
C VAL A 43 23.08 8.26 -7.75
N ILE A 44 22.00 8.78 -7.18
CA ILE A 44 20.86 9.33 -7.91
C ILE A 44 20.79 10.83 -7.61
N PHE A 45 20.67 11.65 -8.66
CA PHE A 45 20.61 13.13 -8.55
C PHE A 45 21.77 13.76 -7.76
N GLY A 46 22.93 13.10 -7.71
CA GLY A 46 24.13 13.58 -6.98
C GLY A 46 24.20 13.17 -5.52
N PHE A 47 23.23 12.40 -5.00
CA PHE A 47 23.21 11.90 -3.62
C PHE A 47 23.13 10.36 -3.57
N PRO A 48 23.71 9.72 -2.54
CA PRO A 48 23.57 8.28 -2.34
C PRO A 48 22.09 7.88 -2.22
N LEU A 49 21.66 6.86 -2.96
CA LEU A 49 20.25 6.44 -3.01
C LEU A 49 19.76 6.00 -1.62
N GLY A 50 20.61 5.34 -0.83
CA GLY A 50 20.26 4.94 0.54
C GLY A 50 19.98 6.14 1.45
N PHE A 51 20.77 7.21 1.32
CA PHE A 51 20.52 8.48 2.01
C PHE A 51 19.20 9.13 1.57
N TYR A 52 18.93 9.18 0.26
CA TYR A 52 17.68 9.70 -0.27
C TYR A 52 16.45 8.90 0.21
N MET A 53 16.55 7.58 0.28
CA MET A 53 15.49 6.71 0.78
C MET A 53 15.18 6.98 2.25
N GLY A 54 16.21 7.20 3.08
CA GLY A 54 16.03 7.60 4.48
C GLY A 54 15.47 9.02 4.65
N ALA A 55 15.84 9.95 3.76
CA ALA A 55 15.44 11.35 3.86
C ALA A 55 14.00 11.63 3.35
N GLN A 56 13.64 11.12 2.17
CA GLN A 56 12.35 11.40 1.53
C GLN A 56 11.75 10.20 0.79
N GLY A 57 12.58 9.27 0.28
CA GLY A 57 12.08 8.16 -0.53
C GLY A 57 11.08 7.28 0.22
N ALA A 58 11.35 6.92 1.48
CA ALA A 58 10.42 6.15 2.31
C ALA A 58 9.09 6.90 2.55
N LEU A 59 9.15 8.21 2.77
CA LEU A 59 7.96 9.04 2.95
C LEU A 59 7.09 9.06 1.69
N LEU A 60 7.68 9.24 0.51
CA LEU A 60 6.97 9.20 -0.77
C LEU A 60 6.32 7.83 -1.00
N VAL A 61 7.00 6.75 -0.64
CA VAL A 61 6.43 5.41 -0.72
C VAL A 61 5.23 5.25 0.22
N TYR A 62 5.29 5.75 1.45
CA TYR A 62 4.13 5.70 2.35
C TYR A 62 2.92 6.48 1.82
N VAL A 63 3.15 7.66 1.23
CA VAL A 63 2.08 8.41 0.57
C VAL A 63 1.50 7.62 -0.62
N ALA A 64 2.36 6.99 -1.43
CA ALA A 64 1.93 6.16 -2.55
C ALA A 64 1.10 4.94 -2.10
N ILE A 65 1.48 4.29 -0.99
CA ILE A 65 0.72 3.21 -0.35
C ILE A 65 -0.68 3.70 0.05
N ILE A 66 -0.77 4.85 0.74
CA ILE A 66 -2.05 5.43 1.17
C ILE A 66 -2.92 5.79 -0.04
N TRP A 67 -2.34 6.45 -1.04
CA TRP A 67 -3.05 6.83 -2.27
C TRP A 67 -3.55 5.60 -3.04
N PHE A 68 -2.73 4.55 -3.14
CA PHE A 68 -3.12 3.30 -3.79
C PHE A 68 -4.25 2.61 -3.03
N TYR A 69 -4.17 2.53 -1.69
CA TYR A 69 -5.24 2.00 -0.86
C TYR A 69 -6.54 2.77 -1.04
N ALA A 70 -6.49 4.10 -0.96
CA ALA A 70 -7.67 4.96 -1.13
C ALA A 70 -8.30 4.77 -2.52
N ARG A 71 -7.49 4.71 -3.58
CA ARG A 71 -7.98 4.46 -4.94
C ARG A 71 -8.54 3.05 -5.11
N TYR A 72 -7.94 2.06 -4.47
CA TYR A 72 -8.42 0.68 -4.50
C TYR A 72 -9.75 0.55 -3.76
N MET A 73 -9.86 1.09 -2.53
CA MET A 73 -11.11 1.11 -1.76
C MET A 73 -12.21 1.82 -2.55
N ASN A 74 -11.93 3.00 -3.11
CA ASN A 74 -12.90 3.73 -3.91
C ASN A 74 -13.33 2.96 -5.17
N ARG A 75 -12.46 2.11 -5.74
CA ARG A 75 -12.84 1.21 -6.85
C ARG A 75 -13.70 0.05 -6.35
N LEU A 76 -13.37 -0.50 -5.17
CA LEU A 76 -14.11 -1.60 -4.55
C LEU A 76 -15.52 -1.15 -4.15
N ASP A 77 -15.65 0.03 -3.53
CA ASP A 77 -16.95 0.63 -3.19
C ASP A 77 -17.81 0.85 -4.44
N ARG A 78 -17.19 1.29 -5.55
CA ARG A 78 -17.89 1.46 -6.85
C ARG A 78 -18.31 0.14 -7.50
N GLU A 79 -17.59 -0.95 -7.23
CA GLU A 79 -17.86 -2.28 -7.78
C GLU A 79 -18.92 -3.02 -6.95
N TYR A 80 -18.99 -2.75 -5.64
CA TYR A 80 -19.96 -3.34 -4.73
C TYR A 80 -21.18 -2.46 -4.43
N GLY A 81 -21.20 -1.21 -4.91
CA GLY A 81 -22.39 -0.34 -4.84
C GLY A 81 -22.79 0.04 -3.41
N VAL A 82 -21.84 0.13 -2.48
CA VAL A 82 -22.10 0.56 -1.10
C VAL A 82 -22.17 2.09 -1.05
N GLN A 83 -23.13 2.66 -1.78
CA GLN A 83 -23.65 4.00 -1.51
C GLN A 83 -25.05 3.93 -0.88
N ASP A 84 -25.64 2.74 -0.77
CA ASP A 84 -27.05 2.56 -0.38
C ASP A 84 -27.29 1.77 0.94
N GLU A 85 -26.29 1.47 1.77
CA GLU A 85 -26.51 0.73 3.05
C GLU A 85 -26.18 1.52 4.33
N GLU A 86 -25.66 2.75 4.26
CA GLU A 86 -25.40 3.57 5.47
C GLU A 86 -26.54 4.55 5.84
N GLU A 87 -27.63 4.60 5.07
CA GLU A 87 -28.80 5.48 5.33
C GLU A 87 -30.04 4.77 5.96
N GLU A 88 -29.95 3.54 6.47
CA GLU A 88 -31.02 2.94 7.31
C GLU A 88 -30.64 2.72 8.78
#